data_AF-A0A0F9GXU7-F1
#
_entry.id   AF-A0A0F9GXU7-F1
#
_cell.length_a   1.000
_cell.length_b   1.000
_cell.length_c   1.000
_cell.angle_alpha   90.00
_cell.angle_beta   90.00
_cell.angle_gamma   90.00
#
_symmetry.space_group_name_H-M   'P 1'
#
loop_
_entity.id
_entity.type
_entity.pdbx_description
1 polymer ?
#
loop_
_entity_poly.entity_id
_entity_poly.type
_entity_poly.pdbx_seq_one_letter_code
_entity_poly.pdbx_strand_id
1 'polypeptide(L)'
;MNRIQVKVNNLAQVLLIYDKAKVYRADSENGSYVEITIVSTRISLIAEQRIYFYSDDAGTSTHWYKTSYFNSTSLDESGLSDAQQGGTEDAKIGYTFNNYGAPPNEWGKALTADDLRYHFIWGVDMVASDELGSEIADEQLDFCIENAVNQFEHHFDFDIRKRVYKTQPGDDLTQAVKWITGVDYTDEDDPYDFNINQWINYGFIQLRHKPIISVESALLFSPWDQQVLDILTWIRIYKKVGQLGFFPTGQTLSGLGYAGTGMIAAFPHIFGANYPQAFKIDYT
;
A
#
# COMPACT_ATOMS: atom_id res chain seq x y z
N MET A 1 -9.52 24.42 0.55
CA MET A 1 -10.96 24.17 0.62
C MET A 1 -11.24 23.41 1.90
N ASN A 2 -11.89 24.08 2.85
CA ASN A 2 -12.34 23.47 4.09
C ASN A 2 -13.84 23.25 4.05
N ARG A 3 -14.31 22.13 4.60
CA ARG A 3 -15.74 21.88 4.83
C ARG A 3 -16.03 21.99 6.32
N ILE A 4 -17.08 22.72 6.67
CA ILE A 4 -17.48 23.01 8.05
C ILE A 4 -18.83 22.39 8.30
N GLN A 5 -18.97 21.66 9.40
CA GLN A 5 -20.24 21.15 9.86
C GLN A 5 -20.93 22.18 10.76
N VAL A 6 -22.22 22.43 10.49
CA VAL A 6 -23.07 23.30 11.31
C VAL A 6 -24.16 22.44 11.94
N LYS A 7 -24.07 22.21 13.25
CA LYS A 7 -25.04 21.43 14.01
C LYS A 7 -26.03 22.36 14.69
N VAL A 8 -27.31 22.25 14.32
CA VAL A 8 -28.39 23.05 14.87
C VAL A 8 -29.05 22.32 16.04
N ASN A 9 -28.72 22.75 17.24
CA ASN A 9 -29.36 22.27 18.46
C ASN A 9 -30.76 22.90 18.59
N ASN A 10 -31.75 22.14 19.07
CA ASN A 10 -33.13 22.59 19.26
C ASN A 10 -33.76 23.23 18.00
N LEU A 11 -33.58 22.59 16.83
CA LEU A 11 -34.04 23.06 15.52
C LEU A 11 -35.47 23.64 15.52
N ALA A 12 -36.41 23.00 16.22
CA ALA A 12 -37.80 23.46 16.29
C ALA A 12 -37.93 24.87 16.90
N GLN A 13 -37.12 25.22 17.90
CA GLN A 13 -37.11 26.56 18.49
C GLN A 13 -36.38 27.56 17.59
N VAL A 14 -35.29 27.14 16.95
CA VAL A 14 -34.52 27.99 16.03
C VAL A 14 -35.38 28.41 14.84
N LEU A 15 -36.13 27.47 14.24
CA LEU A 15 -37.00 27.73 13.09
C LEU A 15 -38.19 28.65 13.38
N LEU A 16 -38.55 28.87 14.65
CA LEU A 16 -39.57 29.86 15.02
C LEU A 16 -39.08 31.31 14.85
N ILE A 17 -37.76 31.50 14.93
CA ILE A 17 -37.15 32.84 15.01
C ILE A 17 -36.21 33.09 13.82
N TYR A 18 -35.56 32.07 13.25
CA TYR A 18 -34.53 32.22 12.23
C TYR A 18 -34.73 31.25 11.07
N ASP A 19 -34.32 31.66 9.86
CA ASP A 19 -34.49 30.87 8.63
C ASP A 19 -33.17 30.61 7.89
N LYS A 20 -32.08 31.27 8.30
CA LYS A 20 -30.74 31.12 7.71
C LYS A 20 -29.67 30.91 8.78
N ALA A 21 -28.55 30.33 8.38
CA ALA A 21 -27.32 30.36 9.17
C ALA A 21 -26.20 31.08 8.41
N LYS A 22 -25.46 31.92 9.13
CA LYS A 22 -24.25 32.60 8.66
C LYS A 22 -23.01 31.88 9.16
N VAL A 23 -21.94 31.95 8.39
CA VAL A 23 -20.64 31.38 8.75
C VAL A 23 -19.60 32.49 8.82
N TYR A 24 -18.81 32.46 9.88
CA TYR A 24 -17.75 33.41 10.16
C TYR A 24 -16.40 32.69 10.24
N ARG A 25 -15.34 33.37 9.82
CA ARG A 25 -13.96 32.87 9.85
C ARG A 25 -13.01 33.82 10.60
N ALA A 26 -12.02 33.25 11.28
CA ALA A 26 -10.90 33.95 11.91
C ALA A 26 -9.58 33.18 11.73
N ASP A 27 -8.45 33.87 11.87
CA ASP A 27 -7.10 33.28 11.80
C ASP A 27 -6.64 32.68 13.15
N SER A 28 -7.43 32.86 14.22
CA SER A 28 -7.17 32.30 15.54
C SER A 28 -8.47 32.08 16.31
N GLU A 29 -8.46 31.17 17.28
CA GLU A 29 -9.64 30.78 18.07
C GLU A 29 -10.34 31.98 18.73
N ASN A 30 -9.56 32.90 19.29
CA ASN A 30 -10.03 34.10 19.96
C ASN A 30 -9.92 35.36 19.08
N GLY A 31 -9.74 35.18 17.77
CA GLY A 31 -9.57 36.26 16.82
C GLY A 31 -10.85 37.05 16.51
N SER A 32 -10.71 38.01 15.61
CA SER A 32 -11.87 38.72 15.04
C SER A 32 -12.50 37.87 13.94
N TYR A 33 -13.76 37.50 14.13
CA TYR A 33 -14.53 36.68 13.21
C TYR A 33 -15.23 37.54 12.14
N VAL A 34 -15.03 37.22 10.88
CA VAL A 34 -15.61 37.94 9.72
C VAL A 34 -16.58 37.03 8.98
N GLU A 35 -17.76 37.54 8.61
CA GLU A 35 -18.76 36.78 7.84
C GLU A 35 -18.16 36.43 6.46
N ILE A 36 -18.13 35.14 6.13
CA ILE A 36 -17.68 34.63 4.82
C ILE A 36 -18.86 34.25 3.92
N THR A 37 -20.06 34.08 4.49
CA THR A 37 -21.29 33.88 3.72
C THR A 37 -21.78 35.20 3.12
N ILE A 38 -22.33 35.12 1.92
CA ILE A 38 -23.11 36.21 1.31
C ILE A 38 -24.58 35.80 1.24
N VAL A 39 -25.47 36.73 0.89
CA VAL A 39 -26.93 36.47 0.85
C VAL A 39 -27.30 35.20 0.08
N SER A 40 -26.60 34.91 -1.03
CA SER A 40 -26.83 33.72 -1.84
C SER A 40 -26.20 32.43 -1.30
N THR A 41 -25.21 32.51 -0.40
CA THR A 41 -24.49 31.34 0.13
C THR A 41 -24.80 31.04 1.59
N ARG A 42 -25.63 31.85 2.25
CA ARG A 42 -26.17 31.55 3.58
C ARG A 42 -26.97 30.25 3.56
N ILE A 43 -26.73 29.40 4.55
CA ILE A 43 -27.35 28.09 4.66
C ILE A 43 -28.84 28.28 4.97
N SER A 44 -29.72 27.66 4.20
CA SER A 44 -31.16 27.68 4.48
C SER A 44 -31.50 26.62 5.50
N LEU A 45 -32.12 27.03 6.61
CA LEU A 45 -32.60 26.10 7.62
C LEU A 45 -33.91 25.49 7.15
N ILE A 46 -33.98 24.17 7.11
CA ILE A 46 -35.19 23.42 6.77
C ILE A 46 -35.64 22.57 7.94
N ALA A 47 -36.93 22.26 7.99
CA ALA A 47 -37.47 21.35 8.99
C ALA A 47 -36.77 19.98 8.89
N GLU A 48 -36.62 19.31 10.04
CA GLU A 48 -36.08 17.95 10.18
C GLU A 48 -34.58 17.76 9.84
N GLN A 49 -33.90 18.74 9.22
CA GLN A 49 -32.45 18.69 9.01
C GLN A 49 -31.69 19.44 10.12
N ARG A 50 -30.88 18.71 10.88
CA ARG A 50 -30.08 19.27 12.01
C ARG A 50 -28.60 19.50 11.69
N ILE A 51 -28.11 18.93 10.59
CA ILE A 51 -26.71 18.99 10.20
C ILE A 51 -26.62 19.60 8.80
N TYR A 52 -25.83 20.65 8.69
CA TYR A 52 -25.58 21.35 7.43
C TYR A 52 -24.08 21.44 7.19
N PHE A 53 -23.69 21.66 5.94
CA PHE A 53 -22.31 21.80 5.55
C PHE A 53 -22.10 23.09 4.76
N TYR A 54 -21.01 23.79 5.06
CA TYR A 54 -20.53 24.92 4.27
C TYR A 54 -19.12 24.64 3.77
N SER A 55 -18.86 24.98 2.50
CA SER A 55 -17.53 24.84 1.91
C SER A 55 -16.89 26.22 1.77
N ASP A 56 -15.72 26.40 2.38
CA ASP A 56 -14.89 27.59 2.24
C ASP A 56 -13.68 27.27 1.36
N ASP A 57 -13.70 27.76 0.13
CA ASP A 57 -12.62 27.54 -0.85
C ASP A 57 -11.29 28.17 -0.41
N ALA A 58 -11.36 29.30 0.31
CA ALA A 58 -10.20 30.03 0.82
C ALA A 58 -9.75 29.55 2.22
N GLY A 59 -10.51 28.67 2.85
CA GLY A 59 -10.22 28.11 4.16
C GLY A 59 -9.08 27.08 4.14
N THR A 60 -8.26 27.10 5.19
CA THR A 60 -7.21 26.13 5.51
C THR A 60 -7.41 25.56 6.93
N SER A 61 -6.76 24.44 7.27
CA SER A 61 -6.90 23.78 8.60
C SER A 61 -6.44 24.63 9.80
N THR A 62 -5.82 25.78 9.56
CA THR A 62 -5.41 26.74 10.60
C THR A 62 -6.48 27.78 10.94
N HIS A 63 -7.54 27.87 10.13
CA HIS A 63 -8.62 28.82 10.36
C HIS A 63 -9.65 28.30 11.36
N TRP A 64 -10.28 29.23 12.06
CA TRP A 64 -11.34 28.96 13.03
C TRP A 64 -12.66 29.53 12.54
N TYR A 65 -13.75 28.84 12.86
CA TYR A 65 -15.09 29.17 12.38
C TYR A 65 -16.10 29.28 13.50
N LYS A 66 -17.06 30.18 13.31
CA LYS A 66 -18.25 30.33 14.17
C LYS A 66 -19.48 30.45 13.30
N THR A 67 -20.63 30.16 13.88
CA THR A 67 -21.91 30.25 13.19
C THR A 67 -22.91 31.04 14.00
N SER A 68 -23.83 31.72 13.32
CA SER A 68 -25.00 32.35 13.93
C SER A 68 -26.25 32.03 13.12
N TYR A 69 -27.40 32.14 13.76
CA TYR A 69 -28.69 32.06 13.10
C TYR A 69 -29.19 33.46 12.76
N PHE A 70 -29.76 33.60 11.58
CA PHE A 70 -30.18 34.87 11.02
C PHE A 70 -31.61 34.76 10.48
N ASN A 71 -32.42 35.79 10.70
CA ASN A 71 -33.75 35.92 10.12
C ASN A 71 -33.70 36.86 8.91
N SER A 72 -34.04 36.35 7.72
CA SER A 72 -34.01 37.15 6.49
C SER A 72 -35.07 38.25 6.41
N THR A 73 -36.12 38.17 7.22
CA THR A 73 -37.24 39.13 7.26
C THR A 73 -37.05 40.18 8.34
N SER A 74 -36.79 39.78 9.60
CA SER A 74 -36.60 40.73 10.71
C SER A 74 -35.18 41.29 10.80
N LEU A 75 -34.21 40.66 10.11
CA LEU A 75 -32.78 40.95 10.19
C LEU A 75 -32.15 40.69 11.56
N ASP A 76 -32.87 40.00 12.45
CA ASP A 76 -32.34 39.60 13.75
C ASP A 76 -31.29 38.51 13.59
N GLU A 77 -30.28 38.55 14.46
CA GLU A 77 -29.17 37.61 14.48
C GLU A 77 -28.92 37.09 15.90
N SER A 78 -28.70 35.78 16.02
CA SER A 78 -28.33 35.16 17.28
C SER A 78 -26.88 35.48 17.68
N GLY A 79 -26.52 35.15 18.91
CA GLY A 79 -25.11 35.08 19.29
C GLY A 79 -24.33 34.06 18.44
N LEU A 80 -23.02 34.27 18.35
CA LEU A 80 -22.10 33.33 17.70
C LEU A 80 -21.98 32.04 18.52
N SER A 81 -21.83 30.91 17.82
CA SER A 81 -21.48 29.62 18.41
C SER A 81 -20.09 29.62 19.04
N ASP A 82 -19.77 28.54 19.74
CA ASP A 82 -18.40 28.22 20.11
C ASP A 82 -17.52 28.11 18.86
N ALA A 83 -16.23 28.41 19.04
CA ALA A 83 -15.24 28.35 17.97
C ALA A 83 -14.97 26.89 17.60
N GLN A 84 -14.92 26.59 16.31
CA GLN A 84 -14.52 25.28 15.78
C GLN A 84 -13.36 25.46 14.80
N GLN A 85 -12.31 24.65 14.94
CA GLN A 85 -11.20 24.66 13.99
C GLN A 85 -11.64 24.00 12.68
N GLY A 86 -11.27 24.60 11.54
CA GLY A 86 -11.53 24.00 10.24
C GLY A 86 -10.60 22.82 9.95
N GLY A 87 -11.08 21.86 9.15
CA GLY A 87 -10.26 20.74 8.70
C GLY A 87 -10.14 19.58 9.69
N THR A 88 -11.13 19.36 10.56
CA THR A 88 -11.19 18.16 11.42
C THR A 88 -11.71 16.91 10.71
N GLU A 89 -12.15 17.02 9.46
CA GLU A 89 -12.08 15.88 8.56
C GLU A 89 -10.86 16.12 7.67
N ASP A 90 -9.83 15.29 7.85
CA ASP A 90 -8.92 14.98 6.74
C ASP A 90 -9.80 14.81 5.52
N ALA A 91 -9.49 15.53 4.44
CA ALA A 91 -10.31 15.54 3.25
C ALA A 91 -10.59 14.09 2.86
N LYS A 92 -11.76 13.56 3.22
CA LYS A 92 -12.23 12.24 2.85
C LYS A 92 -12.32 12.32 1.34
N ILE A 93 -11.25 11.88 0.68
CA ILE A 93 -11.11 12.13 -0.74
C ILE A 93 -12.17 11.26 -1.37
N GLY A 94 -13.24 11.90 -1.84
CA GLY A 94 -14.35 11.20 -2.48
C GLY A 94 -13.86 10.38 -3.67
N TYR A 95 -14.76 9.57 -4.22
CA TYR A 95 -14.51 8.68 -5.36
C TYR A 95 -13.87 9.41 -6.56
N THR A 96 -12.55 9.46 -6.60
CA THR A 96 -11.78 9.92 -7.74
C THR A 96 -10.71 8.89 -8.07
N PHE A 97 -10.80 8.34 -9.28
CA PHE A 97 -9.76 7.49 -9.84
C PHE A 97 -8.43 8.27 -9.84
N ASN A 98 -7.35 7.66 -9.32
CA ASN A 98 -5.98 8.20 -9.17
C ASN A 98 -5.66 9.04 -7.91
N ASN A 99 -6.44 8.98 -6.82
CA ASN A 99 -6.02 9.64 -5.56
C ASN A 99 -4.81 8.99 -4.90
N TYR A 100 -4.76 7.67 -4.91
CA TYR A 100 -3.72 6.91 -4.21
C TYR A 100 -2.63 6.52 -5.20
N GLY A 101 -1.86 7.52 -5.64
CA GLY A 101 -0.58 7.26 -6.29
C GLY A 101 0.40 6.71 -5.25
N ALA A 102 1.12 5.64 -5.59
CA ALA A 102 2.25 5.21 -4.78
C ALA A 102 3.21 6.40 -4.57
N PRO A 103 3.77 6.59 -3.36
CA PRO A 103 4.82 7.57 -3.16
C PRO A 103 5.96 7.36 -4.17
N PRO A 104 6.68 8.42 -4.57
CA PRO A 104 7.79 8.27 -5.52
C PRO A 104 8.79 7.21 -5.04
N ASN A 105 9.09 6.23 -5.91
CA ASN A 105 9.96 5.07 -5.64
C ASN A 105 9.38 3.99 -4.69
N GLU A 106 8.11 4.07 -4.31
CA GLU A 106 7.42 3.02 -3.57
C GLU A 106 6.40 2.29 -4.46
N TRP A 107 6.05 1.06 -4.11
CA TRP A 107 5.11 0.24 -4.88
C TRP A 107 3.63 0.58 -4.58
N GLY A 108 3.38 1.37 -3.53
CA GLY A 108 2.05 1.71 -3.06
C GLY A 108 1.39 0.57 -2.28
N LYS A 109 0.15 0.80 -1.82
CA LYS A 109 -0.67 -0.20 -1.14
C LYS A 109 -1.55 -0.93 -2.17
N ALA A 110 -1.76 -2.23 -1.97
CA ALA A 110 -2.63 -3.02 -2.85
C ALA A 110 -4.10 -2.58 -2.78
N LEU A 111 -4.54 -2.17 -1.59
CA LEU A 111 -5.85 -1.59 -1.31
C LEU A 111 -5.68 -0.59 -0.18
N THR A 112 -6.37 0.55 -0.24
CA THR A 112 -6.39 1.53 0.85
C THR A 112 -7.65 1.37 1.71
N ALA A 113 -7.58 1.80 2.97
CA ALA A 113 -8.75 1.85 3.86
C ALA A 113 -9.95 2.61 3.23
N ASP A 114 -9.66 3.69 2.50
CA ASP A 114 -10.69 4.46 1.79
C ASP A 114 -11.29 3.71 0.61
N ASP A 115 -10.47 3.05 -0.23
CA ASP A 115 -10.98 2.22 -1.33
C ASP A 115 -11.90 1.11 -0.80
N LEU A 116 -11.54 0.52 0.34
CA LEU A 116 -12.37 -0.46 1.03
C LEU A 116 -13.73 0.14 1.41
N ARG A 117 -13.75 1.28 2.10
CA ARG A 117 -14.98 1.97 2.55
C ARG A 117 -15.87 2.40 1.39
N TYR A 118 -15.30 3.05 0.37
CA TYR A 118 -16.07 3.67 -0.70
C TYR A 118 -16.45 2.71 -1.84
N HIS A 119 -15.66 1.65 -2.08
CA HIS A 119 -15.90 0.75 -3.21
C HIS A 119 -16.52 -0.58 -2.81
N PHE A 120 -16.01 -1.22 -1.74
CA PHE A 120 -16.38 -2.60 -1.40
C PHE A 120 -17.45 -2.69 -0.31
N ILE A 121 -17.42 -1.76 0.65
CA ILE A 121 -18.29 -1.82 1.83
C ILE A 121 -19.27 -0.63 1.86
N TRP A 122 -19.65 -0.15 0.68
CA TRP A 122 -20.56 0.97 0.53
C TRP A 122 -21.92 0.72 1.23
N GLY A 123 -22.36 1.69 2.03
CA GLY A 123 -23.63 1.63 2.75
C GLY A 123 -23.58 0.83 4.06
N VAL A 124 -22.41 0.35 4.48
CA VAL A 124 -22.19 -0.22 5.80
C VAL A 124 -21.57 0.83 6.71
N ASP A 125 -22.17 1.02 7.88
CA ASP A 125 -21.62 1.90 8.90
C ASP A 125 -20.50 1.16 9.64
N MET A 126 -19.27 1.63 9.49
CA MET A 126 -18.07 1.01 10.08
C MET A 126 -17.82 1.58 11.48
N VAL A 127 -18.78 1.35 12.38
CA VAL A 127 -18.71 1.73 13.79
C VAL A 127 -18.43 0.50 14.65
N ALA A 128 -17.60 0.70 15.66
CA ALA A 128 -17.38 -0.29 16.70
C ALA A 128 -18.67 -0.54 17.49
N SER A 129 -18.79 -1.75 18.06
CA SER A 129 -19.91 -2.12 18.93
C SER A 129 -19.78 -1.53 20.35
N ASP A 130 -18.98 -0.50 20.54
CA ASP A 130 -18.84 0.18 21.83
C ASP A 130 -20.04 1.11 22.07
N GLU A 131 -20.27 1.51 23.32
CA GLU A 131 -21.40 2.38 23.68
C GLU A 131 -21.32 3.77 23.01
N LEU A 132 -20.13 4.13 22.49
CA LEU A 132 -19.84 5.40 21.83
C LEU A 132 -20.02 5.36 20.30
N GLY A 133 -20.09 4.17 19.70
CA GLY A 133 -20.15 4.01 18.25
C GLY A 133 -18.91 4.56 17.55
N SER A 134 -17.72 4.29 18.09
CA SER A 134 -16.46 4.83 17.57
C SER A 134 -16.22 4.35 16.13
N GLU A 135 -15.91 5.26 15.22
CA GLU A 135 -15.58 4.89 13.83
C GLU A 135 -14.29 4.05 13.79
N ILE A 136 -14.28 3.01 12.94
CA ILE A 136 -13.09 2.18 12.72
C ILE A 136 -12.00 3.05 12.09
N ALA A 137 -10.83 3.09 12.73
CA ALA A 137 -9.68 3.86 12.28
C ALA A 137 -9.01 3.23 11.05
N ASP A 138 -8.36 4.06 10.24
CA ASP A 138 -7.69 3.65 8.99
C ASP A 138 -6.62 2.60 9.25
N GLU A 139 -5.88 2.72 10.35
CA GLU A 139 -4.82 1.78 10.72
C GLU A 139 -5.36 0.38 11.00
N GLN A 140 -6.58 0.28 11.52
CA GLN A 140 -7.23 -1.02 11.80
C GLN A 140 -7.66 -1.70 10.50
N LEU A 141 -8.13 -0.92 9.51
CA LEU A 141 -8.48 -1.43 8.19
C LEU A 141 -7.22 -1.82 7.42
N ASP A 142 -6.18 -0.99 7.46
CA ASP A 142 -4.89 -1.28 6.84
C ASP A 142 -4.29 -2.58 7.38
N PHE A 143 -4.33 -2.81 8.70
CA PHE A 143 -3.88 -4.07 9.29
C PHE A 143 -4.67 -5.29 8.75
N CYS A 144 -5.99 -5.17 8.66
CA CYS A 144 -6.83 -6.23 8.10
C CYS A 144 -6.50 -6.51 6.63
N ILE A 145 -6.30 -5.45 5.84
CA ILE A 145 -5.93 -5.53 4.42
C ILE A 145 -4.56 -6.23 4.28
N GLU A 146 -3.56 -5.81 5.04
CA GLU A 146 -2.22 -6.41 4.99
C GLU A 146 -2.22 -7.88 5.39
N ASN A 147 -2.98 -8.25 6.43
CA ASN A 147 -3.12 -9.65 6.83
C ASN A 147 -3.83 -10.48 5.75
N ALA A 148 -4.89 -9.95 5.13
CA ALA A 148 -5.58 -10.62 4.04
C ALA A 148 -4.67 -10.81 2.81
N VAL A 149 -3.89 -9.79 2.45
CA VAL A 149 -2.90 -9.88 1.37
C VAL A 149 -1.82 -10.91 1.71
N ASN A 150 -1.26 -10.89 2.91
CA ASN A 150 -0.27 -11.89 3.35
C ASN A 150 -0.82 -13.33 3.27
N GLN A 151 -2.06 -13.55 3.71
CA GLN A 151 -2.69 -14.87 3.63
C GLN A 151 -2.93 -15.30 2.19
N PHE A 152 -3.34 -14.38 1.32
CA PHE A 152 -3.49 -14.66 -0.10
C PHE A 152 -2.16 -15.03 -0.75
N GLU A 153 -1.11 -14.23 -0.49
CA GLU A 153 0.24 -14.48 -1.01
C GLU A 153 0.76 -15.86 -0.56
N HIS A 154 0.57 -16.21 0.72
CA HIS A 154 0.97 -17.51 1.27
C HIS A 154 0.15 -18.68 0.73
N HIS A 155 -1.15 -18.51 0.49
CA HIS A 155 -2.01 -19.60 0.03
C HIS A 155 -1.79 -19.95 -1.45
N PHE A 156 -1.52 -18.95 -2.29
CA PHE A 156 -1.37 -19.13 -3.73
C PHE A 156 0.09 -19.21 -4.21
N ASP A 157 1.04 -19.05 -3.28
CA ASP A 157 2.47 -18.85 -3.56
C ASP A 157 2.66 -17.78 -4.64
N PHE A 158 1.90 -16.68 -4.52
CA PHE A 158 1.84 -15.62 -5.52
C PHE A 158 2.03 -14.26 -4.85
N ASP A 159 3.11 -13.57 -5.21
CA ASP A 159 3.44 -12.27 -4.62
C ASP A 159 2.75 -11.15 -5.40
N ILE A 160 1.88 -10.43 -4.71
CA ILE A 160 1.18 -9.26 -5.25
C ILE A 160 2.06 -8.03 -5.08
N ARG A 161 2.74 -7.94 -3.93
CA ARG A 161 3.69 -6.87 -3.63
C ARG A 161 5.07 -7.22 -4.15
N LYS A 162 5.82 -6.20 -4.55
CA LYS A 162 7.24 -6.37 -4.89
C LYS A 162 7.99 -6.81 -3.64
N ARG A 163 8.62 -7.97 -3.71
CA ARG A 163 9.49 -8.53 -2.67
C ARG A 163 10.86 -8.80 -3.27
N VAL A 164 11.90 -8.55 -2.49
CA VAL A 164 13.27 -8.87 -2.87
C VAL A 164 13.70 -10.08 -2.03
N TYR A 165 13.95 -11.20 -2.71
CA TYR A 165 14.36 -12.45 -2.09
C TYR A 165 15.88 -12.61 -2.20
N LYS A 166 16.53 -12.85 -1.07
CA LYS A 166 17.97 -13.12 -1.00
C LYS A 166 18.24 -14.49 -0.39
N THR A 167 19.15 -15.24 -0.99
CA THR A 167 19.57 -16.54 -0.46
C THR A 167 20.72 -16.38 0.53
N GLN A 168 20.53 -16.78 1.78
CA GLN A 168 21.56 -16.71 2.84
C GLN A 168 22.27 -15.35 2.92
N PRO A 169 21.56 -14.25 3.25
CA PRO A 169 22.18 -12.94 3.50
C PRO A 169 23.02 -13.00 4.78
N GLY A 170 24.25 -13.52 4.67
CA GLY A 170 25.17 -13.67 5.79
C GLY A 170 26.06 -12.45 6.03
N ASP A 171 26.35 -12.18 7.30
CA ASP A 171 27.42 -11.29 7.75
C ASP A 171 28.77 -12.02 7.59
N ASP A 172 29.28 -12.14 6.37
CA ASP A 172 30.63 -12.66 6.22
C ASP A 172 31.62 -11.57 6.67
N LEU A 173 32.17 -11.80 7.86
CA LEU A 173 33.12 -10.95 8.58
C LEU A 173 34.36 -10.72 7.73
N THR A 174 34.35 -9.68 6.89
CA THR A 174 35.52 -8.78 6.73
C THR A 174 35.28 -7.56 5.84
N GLN A 175 34.35 -7.54 4.86
CA GLN A 175 34.13 -6.35 4.00
C GLN A 175 32.72 -6.18 3.39
N ALA A 176 31.70 -6.99 3.74
CA ALA A 176 30.36 -6.84 3.15
C ALA A 176 29.52 -5.75 3.86
N VAL A 177 28.74 -5.01 3.06
CA VAL A 177 27.66 -4.13 3.55
C VAL A 177 26.67 -5.03 4.30
N LYS A 178 26.40 -4.70 5.56
CA LYS A 178 25.44 -5.44 6.38
C LYS A 178 24.07 -5.38 5.69
N TRP A 179 23.54 -6.54 5.30
CA TRP A 179 22.22 -6.63 4.67
C TRP A 179 21.13 -6.34 5.72
N ILE A 180 20.34 -5.29 5.49
CA ILE A 180 19.26 -4.89 6.40
C ILE A 180 17.91 -5.30 5.82
N THR A 181 17.18 -6.17 6.54
CA THR A 181 15.81 -6.56 6.19
C THR A 181 14.89 -5.34 6.12
N GLY A 182 14.10 -5.23 5.06
CA GLY A 182 13.22 -4.09 4.77
C GLY A 182 13.90 -2.92 4.05
N VAL A 183 15.23 -2.94 3.90
CA VAL A 183 15.98 -1.93 3.12
C VAL A 183 16.64 -2.59 1.91
N ASP A 184 17.44 -3.63 2.12
CA ASP A 184 18.22 -4.28 1.05
C ASP A 184 17.52 -5.53 0.50
N TYR A 185 16.73 -6.20 1.33
CA TYR A 185 15.92 -7.35 0.94
C TYR A 185 14.64 -7.41 1.78
N THR A 186 13.59 -8.02 1.24
CA THR A 186 12.31 -8.17 1.95
C THR A 186 12.30 -9.45 2.77
N ASP A 187 12.63 -10.57 2.12
CA ASP A 187 12.55 -11.90 2.70
C ASP A 187 13.79 -12.73 2.35
N GLU A 188 14.13 -13.67 3.23
CA GLU A 188 15.17 -14.67 2.97
C GLU A 188 14.54 -15.88 2.26
N ASP A 189 15.23 -16.40 1.25
CA ASP A 189 14.85 -17.64 0.57
C ASP A 189 15.92 -18.71 0.83
N ASP A 190 15.49 -19.96 0.98
CA ASP A 190 16.42 -21.07 1.18
C ASP A 190 17.10 -21.42 -0.15
N PRO A 191 18.37 -21.89 -0.14
CA PRO A 191 19.00 -22.43 -1.33
C PRO A 191 18.16 -23.54 -1.99
N TYR A 192 18.30 -23.70 -3.31
CA TYR A 192 17.60 -24.72 -4.08
C TYR A 192 18.46 -25.97 -4.25
N ASP A 193 17.83 -27.13 -4.15
CA ASP A 193 18.49 -28.43 -4.27
C ASP A 193 18.80 -28.77 -5.74
N PHE A 194 19.91 -29.51 -5.96
CA PHE A 194 20.21 -30.08 -7.26
C PHE A 194 19.71 -31.51 -7.35
N ASN A 195 18.81 -31.75 -8.31
CA ASN A 195 18.36 -33.06 -8.69
C ASN A 195 18.79 -33.38 -10.12
N ILE A 196 19.70 -34.35 -10.28
CA ILE A 196 20.30 -34.69 -11.58
C ILE A 196 19.25 -35.12 -12.61
N ASN A 197 18.24 -35.89 -12.19
CA ASN A 197 17.22 -36.41 -13.08
C ASN A 197 16.29 -35.30 -13.55
N GLN A 198 15.91 -34.38 -12.67
CA GLN A 198 15.10 -33.22 -13.07
C GLN A 198 15.90 -32.27 -13.95
N TRP A 199 17.18 -32.07 -13.63
CA TRP A 199 18.08 -31.21 -14.39
C TRP A 199 18.27 -31.70 -15.83
N ILE A 200 18.61 -32.98 -16.03
CA ILE A 200 18.81 -33.57 -17.37
C ILE A 200 17.53 -33.46 -18.21
N ASN A 201 16.37 -33.75 -17.62
CA ASN A 201 15.10 -33.79 -18.33
C ASN A 201 14.52 -32.40 -18.66
N TYR A 202 14.66 -31.45 -17.74
CA TYR A 202 13.91 -30.18 -17.80
C TYR A 202 14.80 -28.95 -17.93
N GLY A 203 16.00 -28.95 -17.35
CA GLY A 203 16.94 -27.84 -17.49
C GLY A 203 16.49 -26.51 -16.91
N PHE A 204 15.52 -26.54 -15.99
CA PHE A 204 15.02 -25.35 -15.32
C PHE A 204 14.92 -25.56 -13.83
N ILE A 205 14.99 -24.46 -13.09
CA ILE A 205 14.65 -24.39 -11.67
C ILE A 205 13.33 -23.63 -11.55
N GLN A 206 12.40 -24.22 -10.80
CA GLN A 206 11.16 -23.58 -10.41
C GLN A 206 11.42 -22.83 -9.11
N LEU A 207 11.30 -21.50 -9.14
CA LEU A 207 11.35 -20.70 -7.91
C LEU A 207 10.07 -20.91 -7.10
N ARG A 208 10.19 -20.75 -5.78
CA ARG A 208 9.06 -20.86 -4.84
C ARG A 208 8.06 -19.72 -5.03
N HIS A 209 8.57 -18.55 -5.36
CA HIS A 209 7.82 -17.30 -5.48
C HIS A 209 7.63 -16.87 -6.94
N LYS A 210 6.45 -16.31 -7.24
CA LYS A 210 6.05 -15.88 -8.59
C LYS A 210 5.06 -14.70 -8.46
N PRO A 211 5.00 -13.78 -9.43
CA PRO A 211 5.79 -13.71 -10.66
C PRO A 211 7.16 -13.04 -10.42
N ILE A 212 8.13 -13.33 -11.29
CA ILE A 212 9.49 -12.77 -11.20
C ILE A 212 9.61 -11.53 -12.09
N ILE A 213 10.19 -10.46 -11.56
CA ILE A 213 10.58 -9.24 -12.28
C ILE A 213 11.98 -9.40 -12.87
N SER A 214 12.97 -9.77 -12.05
CA SER A 214 14.39 -9.90 -12.42
C SER A 214 15.16 -10.84 -11.48
N VAL A 215 16.27 -11.39 -11.99
CA VAL A 215 17.23 -12.17 -11.20
C VAL A 215 18.51 -11.35 -11.10
N GLU A 216 19.01 -11.16 -9.89
CA GLU A 216 20.19 -10.34 -9.60
C GLU A 216 21.46 -11.18 -9.47
N SER A 217 21.34 -12.37 -8.87
CA SER A 217 22.44 -13.30 -8.66
C SER A 217 21.95 -14.73 -8.86
N ALA A 218 22.79 -15.57 -9.46
CA ALA A 218 22.53 -16.99 -9.56
C ALA A 218 23.85 -17.76 -9.57
N LEU A 219 24.12 -18.41 -8.45
CA LEU A 219 25.38 -19.08 -8.18
C LEU A 219 25.16 -20.58 -7.96
N LEU A 220 26.05 -21.38 -8.52
CA LEU A 220 26.09 -22.82 -8.34
C LEU A 220 27.21 -23.20 -7.37
N PHE A 221 26.85 -23.93 -6.34
CA PHE A 221 27.72 -24.43 -5.29
C PHE A 221 27.91 -25.95 -5.41
N SER A 222 29.08 -26.42 -5.00
CA SER A 222 29.39 -27.84 -4.86
C SER A 222 28.84 -28.40 -3.54
N PRO A 223 28.82 -29.74 -3.35
CA PRO A 223 28.44 -30.35 -2.07
C PRO A 223 29.29 -29.93 -0.86
N TRP A 224 30.43 -29.28 -1.09
CA TRP A 224 31.35 -28.78 -0.07
C TRP A 224 31.26 -27.25 0.11
N ASP A 225 30.16 -26.63 -0.35
CA ASP A 225 29.88 -25.18 -0.26
C ASP A 225 30.94 -24.29 -0.94
N GLN A 226 31.62 -24.82 -1.95
CA GLN A 226 32.48 -24.01 -2.83
C GLN A 226 31.70 -23.57 -4.06
N GLN A 227 31.75 -22.28 -4.39
CA GLN A 227 31.20 -21.75 -5.65
C GLN A 227 31.92 -22.40 -6.84
N VAL A 228 31.15 -23.11 -7.66
CA VAL A 228 31.64 -23.78 -8.87
C VAL A 228 31.50 -22.86 -10.09
N LEU A 229 30.36 -22.19 -10.21
CA LEU A 229 30.02 -21.43 -11.40
C LEU A 229 29.02 -20.31 -11.10
N ASP A 230 29.25 -19.14 -11.71
CA ASP A 230 28.23 -18.10 -11.86
C ASP A 230 27.42 -18.37 -13.13
N ILE A 231 26.12 -18.63 -12.94
CA ILE A 231 25.19 -19.02 -14.02
C ILE A 231 24.24 -17.89 -14.41
N LEU A 232 24.44 -16.66 -13.89
CA LEU A 232 23.56 -15.53 -14.16
C LEU A 232 23.39 -15.26 -15.65
N THR A 233 24.48 -15.33 -16.42
CA THR A 233 24.48 -15.11 -17.87
C THR A 233 23.74 -16.18 -18.67
N TRP A 234 23.51 -17.36 -18.07
CA TRP A 234 22.85 -18.49 -18.73
C TRP A 234 21.34 -18.48 -18.53
N ILE A 235 20.80 -17.56 -17.73
CA ILE A 235 19.41 -17.60 -17.31
C ILE A 235 18.48 -16.99 -18.36
N ARG A 236 17.43 -17.74 -18.68
CA ARG A 236 16.22 -17.26 -19.32
C ARG A 236 15.08 -17.25 -18.31
N ILE A 237 14.60 -16.05 -18.01
CA ILE A 237 13.55 -15.83 -16.99
C ILE A 237 12.16 -16.00 -17.62
N TYR A 238 11.38 -16.95 -17.11
CA TYR A 238 9.95 -17.09 -17.41
C TYR A 238 9.11 -16.45 -16.29
N LYS A 239 8.97 -15.12 -16.39
CA LYS A 239 8.40 -14.24 -15.35
C LYS A 239 7.10 -14.75 -14.72
N LYS A 240 6.12 -15.13 -15.54
CA LYS A 240 4.76 -15.48 -15.07
C LYS A 240 4.71 -16.75 -14.23
N VAL A 241 5.52 -17.74 -14.60
CA VAL A 241 5.49 -19.07 -13.98
C VAL A 241 6.54 -19.23 -12.89
N GLY A 242 7.45 -18.27 -12.74
CA GLY A 242 8.52 -18.37 -11.74
C GLY A 242 9.64 -19.34 -12.14
N GLN A 243 9.90 -19.55 -13.43
CA GLN A 243 10.88 -20.54 -13.89
C GLN A 243 12.14 -19.87 -14.45
N LEU A 244 13.29 -20.43 -14.09
CA LEU A 244 14.60 -20.07 -14.63
C LEU A 244 15.09 -21.21 -15.51
N GLY A 245 15.10 -21.01 -16.82
CA GLY A 245 15.70 -21.95 -17.77
C GLY A 245 17.17 -21.63 -17.96
N PHE A 246 18.03 -22.64 -17.99
CA PHE A 246 19.47 -22.45 -18.11
C PHE A 246 19.97 -22.84 -19.50
N PHE A 247 20.59 -21.89 -20.19
CA PHE A 247 21.16 -22.05 -21.52
C PHE A 247 22.60 -21.52 -21.55
N PRO A 248 23.61 -22.39 -21.69
CA PRO A 248 25.00 -21.96 -21.68
C PRO A 248 25.31 -21.08 -22.89
N THR A 249 25.84 -19.88 -22.63
CA THR A 249 26.25 -18.92 -23.66
C THR A 249 27.77 -18.99 -23.84
N GLY A 250 28.27 -19.82 -24.76
CA GLY A 250 29.70 -19.93 -25.06
C GLY A 250 30.01 -20.71 -26.34
N GLN A 251 31.01 -20.27 -27.13
CA GLN A 251 31.40 -20.87 -28.41
C GLN A 251 32.07 -22.26 -28.29
N THR A 252 32.62 -22.60 -27.12
CA THR A 252 33.37 -23.86 -26.90
C THR A 252 32.50 -25.01 -26.39
N LEU A 253 31.22 -24.78 -26.13
CA LEU A 253 30.39 -25.70 -25.33
C LEU A 253 29.17 -26.26 -26.09
N SER A 254 28.93 -25.80 -27.31
CA SER A 254 27.89 -26.32 -28.22
C SER A 254 28.33 -27.52 -29.06
N GLY A 255 29.57 -28.00 -28.89
CA GLY A 255 30.23 -28.95 -29.81
C GLY A 255 30.07 -30.45 -29.49
N LEU A 256 29.59 -30.83 -28.32
CA LEU A 256 29.35 -32.22 -27.94
C LEU A 256 27.89 -32.34 -27.53
N GLY A 257 27.02 -32.82 -28.42
CA GLY A 257 25.65 -33.41 -28.28
C GLY A 257 24.77 -33.26 -27.02
N TYR A 258 25.14 -32.44 -26.05
CA TYR A 258 24.50 -32.17 -24.79
C TYR A 258 23.75 -30.87 -25.01
N ALA A 259 22.46 -30.98 -25.33
CA ALA A 259 21.54 -29.86 -25.14
C ALA A 259 21.80 -29.28 -23.74
N GLY A 260 21.85 -27.95 -23.61
CA GLY A 260 22.53 -27.18 -22.55
C GLY A 260 22.35 -27.58 -21.07
N THR A 261 21.46 -28.51 -20.75
CA THR A 261 21.27 -29.15 -19.44
C THR A 261 22.35 -30.18 -19.12
N GLY A 262 22.89 -30.89 -20.12
CA GLY A 262 23.85 -31.98 -19.91
C GLY A 262 25.23 -31.53 -19.43
N MET A 263 25.56 -30.23 -19.53
CA MET A 263 26.89 -29.73 -19.18
C MET A 263 27.20 -29.73 -17.69
N ILE A 264 26.23 -29.38 -16.84
CA ILE A 264 26.42 -29.44 -15.38
C ILE A 264 26.54 -30.91 -14.96
N ALA A 265 25.71 -31.78 -15.55
CA ALA A 265 25.80 -33.22 -15.37
C ALA A 265 27.07 -33.86 -15.97
N ALA A 266 27.81 -33.16 -16.83
CA ALA A 266 29.06 -33.62 -17.44
C ALA A 266 30.29 -33.51 -16.52
N PHE A 267 30.13 -32.95 -15.31
CA PHE A 267 31.12 -33.08 -14.24
C PHE A 267 30.65 -34.15 -13.23
N PRO A 268 30.75 -35.46 -13.56
CA PRO A 268 30.17 -36.54 -12.76
C PRO A 268 30.75 -36.63 -11.35
N HIS A 269 31.96 -36.10 -11.11
CA HIS A 269 32.56 -36.06 -9.78
C HIS A 269 31.93 -35.02 -8.83
N ILE A 270 31.21 -34.03 -9.37
CA ILE A 270 30.59 -32.95 -8.59
C ILE A 270 29.06 -33.05 -8.66
N PHE A 271 28.50 -33.36 -9.83
CA PHE A 271 27.06 -33.38 -10.08
C PHE A 271 26.54 -34.77 -10.50
N GLY A 272 27.28 -35.84 -10.22
CA GLY A 272 26.86 -37.23 -10.48
C GLY A 272 25.81 -37.76 -9.50
N ALA A 273 25.43 -36.98 -8.49
CA ALA A 273 24.43 -37.32 -7.49
C ALA A 273 23.55 -36.11 -7.15
N ASN A 274 22.39 -36.37 -6.56
CA ASN A 274 21.55 -35.31 -5.99
C ASN A 274 22.21 -34.78 -4.72
N TYR A 275 22.18 -33.46 -4.52
CA TYR A 275 22.65 -32.86 -3.28
C TYR A 275 21.88 -31.58 -2.95
N PRO A 276 21.72 -31.27 -1.65
CA PRO A 276 20.96 -30.12 -1.22
C PRO A 276 21.73 -28.81 -1.39
N GLN A 277 21.01 -27.69 -1.42
CA GLN A 277 21.57 -26.32 -1.40
C GLN A 277 22.57 -25.99 -2.52
N ALA A 278 22.35 -26.54 -3.71
CA ALA A 278 23.24 -26.36 -4.84
C ALA A 278 23.15 -24.98 -5.48
N PHE A 279 21.95 -24.38 -5.54
CA PHE A 279 21.76 -23.09 -6.18
C PHE A 279 21.40 -22.03 -5.15
N LYS A 280 22.13 -20.92 -5.18
CA LYS A 280 21.80 -19.70 -4.43
C LYS A 280 21.37 -18.65 -5.44
N ILE A 281 20.12 -18.20 -5.36
CA ILE A 281 19.48 -17.36 -6.37
C ILE A 281 18.83 -16.17 -5.68
N ASP A 282 19.22 -14.98 -6.10
CA ASP A 282 18.65 -13.72 -5.62
C ASP A 282 17.75 -13.13 -6.70
N TYR A 283 16.52 -12.78 -6.35
CA TYR A 283 15.53 -12.34 -7.32
C TYR A 283 14.50 -11.37 -6.74
N THR A 284 13.74 -10.75 -7.64
CA THR A 284 12.69 -9.78 -7.38
C THR A 284 11.53 -10.02 -8.32
#